data_AF-A0A962ZMC9-F1
#
_entry.id   AF-A0A962ZMC9-F1
#
_cell.length_a   1.000
_cell.length_b   1.000
_cell.length_c   1.000
_cell.angle_alpha   90.00
_cell.angle_beta   90.00
_cell.angle_gamma   90.00
#
_symmetry.space_group_name_H-M   'P 1'
#
loop_
_entity.id
_entity.type
_entity.pdbx_description
1 polymer ?
#
loop_
_entity_poly.entity_id
_entity_poly.type
_entity_poly.pdbx_seq_one_letter_code
_entity_poly.pdbx_strand_id
1 'polypeptide(L)'
;MNVVIFGKGFGKPRQISLSGPIAALFATLIISGFCGAAFFGGYLYSVHNGSGVSLETTAVLNAGVGTQRGAILETREATEDTLNALALRIGQMNARVIRLDALGRRLTEMADIDDGEFDFDTNPA
;
A
#
# COMPACT_ATOMS: atom_id res chain seq x y z
N MET A 1 45.59 1.13 -43.88
CA MET A 1 46.91 1.42 -43.28
C MET A 1 47.51 0.09 -42.81
N ASN A 2 48.76 -0.22 -43.11
CA ASN A 2 49.38 -1.51 -42.79
C ASN A 2 50.29 -1.36 -41.58
N VAL A 3 50.04 -2.11 -40.51
CA VAL A 3 50.89 -2.13 -39.32
C VAL A 3 51.67 -3.44 -39.33
N VAL A 4 53.00 -3.33 -39.33
CA VAL A 4 53.91 -4.47 -39.24
C VAL A 4 54.39 -4.56 -37.79
N ILE A 5 54.01 -5.64 -37.09
CA ILE A 5 54.39 -5.84 -35.69
C ILE A 5 55.68 -6.68 -35.67
N PHE A 6 56.77 -6.11 -35.15
CA PHE A 6 58.01 -6.83 -34.84
C PHE A 6 58.05 -7.19 -33.36
N GLY A 7 58.13 -8.48 -33.05
CA GLY A 7 58.29 -9.01 -31.68
C GLY A 7 59.46 -9.98 -31.60
N LYS A 8 60.28 -9.89 -30.55
CA LYS A 8 61.56 -10.61 -30.33
C LYS A 8 61.39 -12.10 -29.98
N GLY A 9 60.44 -12.77 -30.64
CA GLY A 9 60.15 -14.20 -30.49
C GLY A 9 59.40 -14.81 -31.68
N PHE A 10 59.01 -14.02 -32.69
CA PHE A 10 58.34 -14.51 -33.88
C PHE A 10 59.30 -14.50 -35.07
N GLY A 11 59.76 -15.67 -35.50
CA GLY A 11 60.76 -15.84 -36.58
C GLY A 11 60.33 -15.43 -37.99
N LYS A 12 59.12 -14.89 -38.19
CA LYS A 12 58.64 -14.32 -39.47
C LYS A 12 57.77 -13.08 -39.22
N PRO A 13 57.97 -11.96 -39.95
CA PRO A 13 57.14 -10.77 -39.80
C PRO A 13 55.70 -11.07 -40.27
N ARG A 14 54.73 -10.97 -39.36
CA ARG A 14 53.30 -11.06 -39.70
C ARG A 14 52.74 -9.66 -39.92
N GLN A 15 52.36 -9.37 -41.16
CA GLN A 15 51.69 -8.14 -41.52
C GLN A 15 50.18 -8.28 -41.25
N ILE A 16 49.62 -7.43 -40.41
CA ILE A 16 48.17 -7.35 -40.18
C ILE A 16 47.69 -6.06 -40.88
N SER A 17 46.90 -6.22 -41.93
CA SER A 17 46.30 -5.09 -42.63
C SER A 17 45.11 -4.55 -41.82
N LEU A 18 45.27 -3.38 -41.20
CA LEU A 18 44.20 -2.66 -40.46
C LEU A 18 43.09 -2.09 -41.39
N SER A 19 43.01 -2.57 -42.64
CA SER A 19 42.09 -2.07 -43.67
C SER A 19 41.20 -3.18 -44.26
N GLY A 20 41.30 -4.42 -43.77
CA GLY A 20 40.50 -5.55 -44.25
C GLY A 20 39.28 -5.85 -43.36
N PRO A 21 38.30 -6.62 -43.88
CA PRO A 21 37.10 -7.04 -43.12
C PRO A 21 37.45 -7.80 -41.82
N ILE A 22 38.62 -8.46 -41.79
CA ILE A 22 39.14 -9.17 -40.63
C ILE A 22 39.46 -8.21 -39.47
N ALA A 23 40.04 -7.04 -39.75
CA ALA A 23 40.33 -6.04 -38.71
C ALA A 23 39.03 -5.47 -38.12
N ALA A 24 38.00 -5.28 -38.94
CA ALA A 24 36.68 -4.89 -38.49
C ALA A 24 36.03 -5.96 -37.59
N LEU A 25 36.17 -7.24 -37.93
CA LEU A 25 35.65 -8.35 -37.11
C LEU A 25 36.32 -8.43 -35.74
N PHE A 26 37.64 -8.28 -35.66
CA PHE A 26 38.33 -8.22 -34.37
C PHE A 26 37.92 -7.01 -33.54
N ALA A 27 37.74 -5.84 -34.17
CA ALA A 27 37.29 -4.64 -33.47
C ALA A 27 35.87 -4.81 -32.91
N THR A 28 34.92 -5.36 -33.69
CA THR A 28 33.55 -5.59 -33.21
C THR A 28 33.49 -6.63 -32.09
N LEU A 29 34.32 -7.67 -32.16
CA LEU A 29 34.40 -8.69 -31.11
C LEU A 29 34.94 -8.13 -29.80
N ILE A 30 35.97 -7.27 -29.85
CA ILE A 30 36.51 -6.59 -28.66
C ILE A 30 35.46 -5.65 -28.04
N ILE A 31 34.78 -4.86 -28.88
CA ILE A 31 33.74 -3.93 -28.41
C ILE A 31 32.57 -4.69 -27.78
N SER A 32 32.11 -5.77 -28.42
CA SER A 32 31.04 -6.62 -27.90
C SER A 32 31.43 -7.29 -26.59
N GLY A 33 32.67 -7.80 -26.49
CA GLY A 33 33.19 -8.37 -25.24
C GLY A 33 33.27 -7.34 -24.11
N PHE A 34 33.72 -6.13 -24.41
CA PHE A 34 33.79 -5.05 -23.42
C PHE A 34 32.40 -4.62 -22.95
N CYS A 35 31.45 -4.43 -23.87
CA CYS A 35 30.06 -4.14 -23.53
C CYS A 35 29.43 -5.27 -22.70
N GLY A 36 29.66 -6.54 -23.07
CA GLY A 36 29.16 -7.69 -22.33
C GLY A 36 29.72 -7.76 -20.91
N ALA A 37 31.03 -7.54 -20.75
CA ALA A 37 31.68 -7.50 -19.44
C ALA A 37 31.18 -6.33 -18.58
N ALA A 38 31.01 -5.15 -19.17
CA ALA A 38 30.46 -3.98 -18.49
C ALA A 38 28.99 -4.22 -18.06
N PHE A 39 28.17 -4.82 -18.94
CA PHE A 39 26.79 -5.16 -18.63
C PHE A 39 26.70 -6.23 -17.53
N PHE A 40 27.51 -7.28 -17.61
CA PHE A 40 27.54 -8.36 -16.61
C PHE A 40 28.05 -7.86 -15.25
N GLY A 41 29.12 -7.06 -15.24
CA GLY A 41 29.63 -6.42 -14.03
C GLY A 41 28.64 -5.44 -13.42
N GLY A 42 27.98 -4.64 -14.25
CA GLY A 42 26.91 -3.73 -13.84
C GLY A 42 25.69 -4.46 -13.30
N TYR A 43 25.30 -5.59 -13.91
CA TYR A 43 24.21 -6.44 -13.42
C TYR A 43 24.52 -7.04 -12.05
N LEU A 44 25.73 -7.59 -11.86
CA LEU A 44 26.16 -8.13 -10.56
C LEU A 44 26.18 -7.04 -9.47
N TYR A 45 26.74 -5.87 -9.77
CA TYR A 45 26.75 -4.73 -8.85
C TYR A 45 25.32 -4.26 -8.54
N SER A 46 24.46 -4.20 -9.56
CA SER A 46 23.05 -3.84 -9.40
C SER A 46 22.26 -4.85 -8.60
N VAL A 47 22.54 -6.16 -8.66
CA VAL A 47 21.87 -7.14 -7.80
C VAL A 47 22.31 -6.98 -6.34
N HIS A 48 23.58 -6.64 -6.09
CA HIS A 48 24.11 -6.47 -4.74
C HIS A 48 23.75 -5.11 -4.10
N ASN A 49 23.56 -4.07 -4.91
CA ASN A 49 23.07 -2.75 -4.53
C ASN A 49 21.57 -2.53 -4.89
N GLY A 50 20.88 -3.59 -5.27
CA GLY A 50 19.60 -3.54 -5.99
C GLY A 50 18.42 -3.17 -5.14
N SER A 51 17.69 -2.16 -5.62
CA SER A 51 16.47 -1.54 -5.08
C SER A 51 16.64 -0.55 -3.93
N GLY A 52 17.75 -0.54 -3.19
CA GLY A 52 17.91 0.33 -2.01
C GLY A 52 16.88 0.09 -0.90
N VAL A 53 15.99 -0.88 -1.08
CA VAL A 53 14.99 -1.33 -0.12
C VAL A 53 15.44 -2.70 0.37
N SER A 54 16.08 -2.74 1.54
CA SER A 54 16.49 -4.00 2.14
C SER A 54 15.26 -4.86 2.48
N LEU A 55 15.43 -6.19 2.44
CA LEU A 55 14.41 -7.13 2.96
C LEU A 55 14.02 -6.81 4.41
N GLU A 56 14.94 -6.22 5.17
CA GLU A 56 14.72 -5.76 6.53
C GLU A 56 13.74 -4.58 6.58
N THR A 57 13.92 -3.57 5.72
CA THR A 57 13.00 -2.42 5.64
C THR A 57 11.59 -2.85 5.24
N THR A 58 11.45 -3.80 4.31
CA THR A 58 10.11 -4.32 3.94
C THR A 58 9.49 -5.17 5.06
N ALA A 59 10.30 -5.94 5.80
CA ALA A 59 9.82 -6.70 6.95
C ALA A 59 9.33 -5.79 8.08
N VAL A 60 10.08 -4.74 8.41
CA VAL A 60 9.69 -3.74 9.42
C VAL A 60 8.42 -3.01 9.00
N LEU A 61 8.31 -2.60 7.74
CA LEU A 61 7.13 -1.93 7.23
C LEU A 61 5.89 -2.83 7.28
N ASN A 62 6.02 -4.09 6.85
CA ASN A 62 4.93 -5.07 6.93
C ASN A 62 4.50 -5.33 8.37
N ALA A 63 5.46 -5.43 9.30
CA ALA A 63 5.17 -5.56 10.72
C ALA A 63 4.39 -4.33 11.24
N GLY A 64 4.80 -3.12 10.88
CA GLY A 64 4.10 -1.87 11.22
C GLY A 64 2.69 -1.78 10.66
N VAL A 65 2.46 -2.25 9.42
CA VAL A 65 1.12 -2.32 8.83
C VAL A 65 0.25 -3.34 9.58
N GLY A 66 0.82 -4.47 10.01
CA GLY A 66 0.13 -5.49 10.79
C GLY A 66 -0.36 -4.94 12.14
N THR A 67 0.51 -4.25 12.88
CA THR A 67 0.14 -3.64 14.18
C THR A 67 -0.91 -2.55 14.03
N GLN A 68 -0.79 -1.69 13.02
CA GLN A 68 -1.77 -0.64 12.75
C GLN A 68 -3.16 -1.21 12.42
N ARG A 69 -3.22 -2.29 11.63
CA ARG A 69 -4.49 -2.98 11.34
C ARG A 69 -5.13 -3.55 12.60
N GLY A 70 -4.34 -4.14 13.49
CA GLY A 70 -4.82 -4.64 14.78
C GLY A 70 -5.47 -3.53 15.62
N ALA A 71 -4.79 -2.39 15.76
CA ALA A 71 -5.31 -1.25 16.52
C ALA A 71 -6.61 -0.66 15.92
N ILE A 72 -6.74 -0.64 14.59
CA ILE A 72 -7.97 -0.20 13.92
C ILE A 72 -9.13 -1.16 14.21
N LEU A 73 -8.89 -2.47 14.18
CA LEU A 73 -9.92 -3.47 14.47
C LEU A 73 -10.41 -3.37 15.91
N GLU A 74 -9.49 -3.25 16.86
CA GLU A 74 -9.82 -3.05 18.28
C GLU A 74 -10.64 -1.77 18.51
N THR A 75 -10.23 -0.66 17.89
CA THR A 75 -10.97 0.62 17.98
C THR A 75 -12.38 0.49 17.37
N ARG A 76 -12.50 -0.24 16.26
CA ARG A 76 -13.77 -0.47 15.59
C ARG A 76 -14.71 -1.29 16.46
N GLU A 77 -14.21 -2.36 17.07
CA GLU A 77 -14.97 -3.20 18.01
C GLU A 77 -15.47 -2.40 19.23
N ALA A 78 -14.60 -1.63 19.87
CA ALA A 78 -14.98 -0.78 21.00
C ALA A 78 -16.04 0.27 20.62
N THR A 79 -15.98 0.78 19.39
CA THR A 79 -16.98 1.71 18.85
C THR A 79 -18.31 1.01 18.63
N GLU A 80 -18.33 -0.20 18.06
CA GLU A 80 -19.54 -1.00 17.87
C GLU A 80 -20.22 -1.31 19.20
N ASP A 81 -19.47 -1.69 20.24
CA ASP A 81 -20.00 -1.92 21.59
C ASP A 81 -20.63 -0.65 22.18
N THR A 82 -19.99 0.49 21.98
CA THR A 82 -20.52 1.79 22.43
C THR A 82 -21.82 2.13 21.71
N LEU A 83 -21.88 1.92 20.39
CA LEU A 83 -23.10 2.13 19.60
C LEU A 83 -24.23 1.21 20.05
N ASN A 84 -23.94 -0.06 20.35
CA ASN A 84 -24.92 -1.00 20.89
C ASN A 84 -25.47 -0.51 22.23
N ALA A 85 -24.61 -0.04 23.14
CA ALA A 85 -25.03 0.52 24.42
C ALA A 85 -25.91 1.78 24.25
N LEU A 86 -25.55 2.66 23.30
CA LEU A 86 -26.36 3.83 22.97
C LEU A 86 -27.71 3.45 22.39
N ALA A 87 -27.77 2.46 21.50
CA ALA A 87 -29.01 1.96 20.93
C ALA A 87 -29.96 1.41 22.01
N LEU A 88 -29.43 0.63 22.97
CA LEU A 88 -30.19 0.16 24.12
C LEU A 88 -30.74 1.32 24.95
N ARG A 89 -29.92 2.34 25.21
CA ARG A 89 -30.33 3.53 25.98
C ARG A 89 -31.41 4.34 25.25
N ILE A 90 -31.31 4.48 23.92
CA ILE A 90 -32.33 5.12 23.09
C ILE A 90 -33.64 4.32 23.15
N GLY A 91 -33.58 2.98 23.04
CA GLY A 91 -34.75 2.12 23.19
C GLY A 91 -35.44 2.28 24.56
N GLN A 92 -34.66 2.35 25.65
CA GLN A 92 -35.18 2.61 27.00
C GLN A 92 -35.77 4.01 27.14
N MET A 93 -35.21 5.02 26.46
CA MET A 93 -35.76 6.36 26.42
C MET A 93 -37.11 6.36 25.70
N ASN A 94 -37.21 5.74 24.52
CA ASN A 94 -38.47 5.64 23.77
C ASN A 94 -39.55 4.90 24.58
N ALA A 95 -39.21 3.82 25.26
CA ALA A 95 -40.16 3.12 26.13
C ALA A 95 -40.68 4.01 27.27
N ARG A 96 -39.83 4.89 27.82
CA ARG A 96 -40.24 5.87 28.83
C ARG A 96 -41.12 6.96 28.25
N VAL A 97 -40.86 7.43 27.03
CA VAL A 97 -41.71 8.38 26.31
C VAL A 97 -43.10 7.80 26.09
N ILE A 98 -43.22 6.58 25.54
CA ILE A 98 -44.52 5.90 25.37
C ILE A 98 -45.31 5.80 26.68
N ARG A 99 -44.60 5.50 27.78
CA ARG A 99 -45.21 5.46 29.11
C ARG A 99 -45.65 6.85 29.58
N LEU A 100 -44.87 7.89 29.29
CA LEU A 100 -45.23 9.28 29.59
C LEU A 100 -46.47 9.70 28.80
N ASP A 101 -46.57 9.32 27.54
CA ASP A 101 -47.74 9.61 26.68
C ASP A 101 -49.00 8.90 27.21
N ALA A 102 -48.85 7.66 27.68
CA ALA A 102 -49.94 6.92 28.34
C ALA A 102 -50.37 7.58 29.68
N LEU A 103 -49.42 8.12 30.44
CA LEU A 103 -49.73 8.90 31.64
C LEU A 103 -50.43 10.22 31.28
N GLY A 104 -49.99 10.89 30.21
CA GLY A 104 -50.63 12.10 29.68
C GLY A 104 -52.10 11.87 29.36
N ARG A 105 -52.42 10.82 28.61
CA ARG A 105 -53.82 10.43 28.30
C ARG A 105 -54.67 10.15 29.53
N ARG A 106 -54.12 9.44 30.52
CA ARG A 106 -54.81 9.19 31.80
C ARG A 106 -55.10 10.48 32.56
N LEU A 107 -54.21 11.46 32.49
CA LEU A 107 -54.37 12.75 33.17
C LEU A 107 -55.40 13.64 32.45
N THR A 108 -55.44 13.66 31.12
CA THR A 108 -56.46 14.40 30.36
C THR A 108 -57.85 13.82 30.56
N GLU A 109 -57.97 12.48 30.58
CA GLU A 109 -59.22 11.77 30.89
C GLU A 109 -59.75 12.12 32.30
N MET A 110 -58.87 12.20 33.30
CA MET A 110 -59.28 12.59 34.67
C MET A 110 -59.64 14.08 34.81
N ALA A 111 -59.11 14.93 33.94
CA ALA A 111 -59.30 16.37 33.99
C ALA A 111 -60.47 16.87 33.11
N ASP A 112 -61.18 15.96 32.43
CA ASP A 112 -62.28 16.25 31.49
C ASP A 112 -61.85 17.26 30.40
N ILE A 113 -60.60 17.11 29.92
CA ILE A 113 -60.05 17.90 28.83
C ILE A 113 -60.47 17.23 27.51
N ASP A 114 -61.01 18.01 26.57
CA ASP A 114 -61.46 17.51 25.26
C ASP A 114 -60.36 16.74 24.51
N ASP A 115 -60.74 15.64 23.86
CA ASP A 115 -59.90 14.66 23.13
C ASP A 115 -59.08 15.22 21.94
N GLY A 116 -58.98 16.54 21.78
CA GLY A 116 -58.22 17.22 20.72
C GLY A 116 -57.27 18.31 21.19
N GLU A 117 -57.26 18.65 22.48
CA GLU A 117 -56.36 19.70 23.02
C GLU A 117 -54.90 19.21 23.12
N PHE A 118 -54.70 17.89 23.27
CA PHE A 118 -53.38 17.24 23.28
C PHE A 118 -53.35 16.07 22.30
N ASP A 119 -52.37 16.07 21.41
CA ASP A 119 -52.10 14.97 20.49
C ASP A 119 -50.86 14.20 20.94
N PHE A 120 -51.03 12.91 21.20
CA PHE A 120 -49.97 11.99 21.64
C PHE A 120 -49.56 10.99 20.55
N ASP A 121 -50.25 10.99 19.40
CA ASP A 121 -50.02 10.03 18.31
C ASP A 121 -49.17 10.63 17.18
N THR A 122 -49.02 11.95 17.15
CA THR A 122 -48.14 12.65 16.21
C THR A 122 -46.77 12.97 16.80
N ASN A 123 -45.76 13.01 15.93
CA ASN A 123 -44.41 13.36 16.33
C ASN A 123 -44.38 14.85 16.73
N PRO A 124 -43.78 15.23 17.87
CA PRO A 124 -43.72 16.62 18.28
C PRO A 124 -43.00 17.48 17.23
N ALA A 125 -43.56 18.65 16.93
CA ALA A 125 -43.06 19.61 15.93
C ALA A 125 -41.77 20.32 16.36
#